data_AF-A0A101M939-F1
#
_entry.id   AF-A0A101M939-F1
#
_cell.length_a   1.000
_cell.length_b   1.000
_cell.length_c   1.000
_cell.angle_alpha   90.00
_cell.angle_beta   90.00
_cell.angle_gamma   90.00
#
_symmetry.space_group_name_H-M   'P 1'
#
loop_
_entity.id
_entity.type
_entity.pdbx_description
1 polymer ?
#
loop_
_entity_poly.entity_id
_entity_poly.type
_entity_poly.pdbx_seq_one_letter_code
_entity_poly.pdbx_strand_id
1 'polypeptide(L)'
;MPPPALPPSSRRSSAAHTMTTSSSRSSIASSGLFSAATKAETLRIAGAFRIPETSKPQANKSRIIQIPVWEQAGLFIFNYKNTQNAIPLCGSCHTEFDMSLDPGYVFFPTDIQYFIDFERRDRARREQIATDPAVPISALSRQVPTSADYRQHEIDSNQISPTAIGGRYNRVFLKQFLHNGLIPGIEKTFSTPKEWHGAPLASIRRTFAALASPRFFIIVDAGTCHMLEELRQLYFSDDRLSSEQVSLRDVYRPQVQTSQKHQLEDQTNDESGRYNKKAKHQDTRFAGTASAANQCREYTDWVLGPESTTNDVVKLYAPVFSSY
;
A
#
# COMPACT_ATOMS: atom_id res chain seq x y z
N MET A 1 -33.04 -18.84 83.23
CA MET A 1 -32.38 -19.47 82.06
C MET A 1 -33.05 -20.79 81.77
N PRO A 2 -33.72 -20.88 80.61
CA PRO A 2 -33.61 -22.04 79.72
C PRO A 2 -33.38 -21.60 78.26
N PRO A 3 -32.78 -22.42 77.37
CA PRO A 3 -32.77 -22.13 75.95
C PRO A 3 -33.98 -22.80 75.26
N PRO A 4 -34.68 -22.11 74.33
CA PRO A 4 -35.58 -22.76 73.39
C PRO A 4 -34.95 -22.94 72.00
N ALA A 5 -35.48 -23.95 71.30
CA ALA A 5 -34.97 -24.56 70.07
C ALA A 5 -35.29 -23.81 68.76
N LEU A 6 -34.61 -24.24 67.69
CA LEU A 6 -34.64 -23.82 66.26
C LEU A 6 -36.03 -24.02 65.59
N PRO A 7 -36.34 -23.37 64.44
CA PRO A 7 -36.10 -23.98 63.10
C PRO A 7 -35.86 -22.92 61.94
N PRO A 8 -36.09 -23.15 60.62
CA PRO A 8 -35.03 -23.26 59.60
C PRO A 8 -35.08 -22.31 58.37
N SER A 9 -33.98 -22.32 57.59
CA SER A 9 -33.76 -22.01 56.15
C SER A 9 -34.77 -21.16 55.35
N SER A 10 -34.28 -20.07 54.74
CA SER A 10 -34.71 -19.63 53.39
C SER A 10 -33.63 -18.82 52.67
N ARG A 11 -33.35 -19.20 51.42
CA ARG A 11 -32.45 -18.56 50.45
C ARG A 11 -33.04 -17.23 49.96
N ARG A 12 -32.22 -16.18 49.83
CA ARG A 12 -32.47 -15.10 48.85
C ARG A 12 -31.16 -14.48 48.37
N SER A 13 -30.91 -14.61 47.07
CA SER A 13 -29.80 -14.04 46.32
C SER A 13 -29.97 -12.52 46.18
N SER A 14 -28.93 -11.77 46.50
CA SER A 14 -28.86 -10.31 46.38
C SER A 14 -28.34 -9.89 45.00
N ALA A 15 -29.00 -8.87 44.46
CA ALA A 15 -28.72 -8.22 43.18
C ALA A 15 -27.38 -7.46 43.21
N ALA A 16 -26.61 -7.56 42.12
CA ALA A 16 -25.38 -6.82 41.92
C ALA A 16 -25.67 -5.46 41.27
N HIS A 17 -25.06 -4.42 41.86
CA HIS A 17 -25.11 -3.03 41.43
C HIS A 17 -24.46 -2.82 40.05
N THR A 18 -25.21 -2.22 39.13
CA THR A 18 -24.71 -1.63 37.88
C THR A 18 -24.22 -0.21 38.17
N MET A 19 -22.91 0.00 38.21
CA MET A 19 -22.29 1.33 38.25
C MET A 19 -21.91 1.74 36.83
N THR A 20 -22.68 2.69 36.29
CA THR A 20 -22.41 3.46 35.08
C THR A 20 -21.17 4.34 35.30
N THR A 21 -20.11 4.10 34.53
CA THR A 21 -19.00 5.05 34.40
C THR A 21 -19.02 5.59 32.97
N SER A 22 -19.54 6.81 32.83
CA SER A 22 -19.34 7.63 31.65
C SER A 22 -17.87 8.07 31.62
N SER A 23 -17.16 7.69 30.57
CA SER A 23 -15.88 8.29 30.22
C SER A 23 -15.95 8.68 28.76
N SER A 24 -16.40 9.91 28.55
CA SER A 24 -16.31 10.64 27.31
C SER A 24 -14.84 10.83 26.95
N ARG A 25 -14.26 9.86 26.23
CA ARG A 25 -13.02 10.04 25.51
C ARG A 25 -13.36 10.30 24.06
N SER A 26 -13.15 11.54 23.64
CA SER A 26 -13.01 11.93 22.24
C SER A 26 -11.97 11.02 21.58
N SER A 27 -12.42 9.98 20.88
CA SER A 27 -11.54 9.17 20.05
C SER A 27 -11.32 9.93 18.75
N ILE A 28 -10.17 10.58 18.68
CA ILE A 28 -9.51 10.97 17.45
C ILE A 28 -9.63 9.77 16.49
N ALA A 29 -10.24 9.98 15.33
CA ALA A 29 -10.48 8.94 14.34
C ALA A 29 -9.14 8.29 13.95
N SER A 30 -8.89 7.08 14.45
CA SER A 30 -7.78 6.22 14.04
C SER A 30 -8.05 5.75 12.61
N SER A 31 -7.62 6.54 11.63
CA SER A 31 -7.83 6.31 10.19
C SER A 31 -6.92 5.23 9.56
N GLY A 32 -6.17 4.47 10.38
CA GLY A 32 -4.95 3.78 9.93
C GLY A 32 -4.88 2.25 9.94
N LEU A 33 -5.89 1.51 10.41
CA LEU A 33 -5.83 0.04 10.53
C LEU A 33 -6.83 -0.67 9.60
N PHE A 34 -6.44 -1.82 9.04
CA PHE A 34 -7.39 -2.72 8.37
C PHE A 34 -8.51 -3.10 9.33
N SER A 35 -9.74 -3.15 8.82
CA SER A 35 -10.88 -3.63 9.59
C SER A 35 -10.66 -5.09 10.00
N ALA A 36 -11.30 -5.53 11.10
CA ALA A 36 -11.24 -6.93 11.52
C ALA A 36 -11.72 -7.88 10.40
N ALA A 37 -12.73 -7.45 9.63
CA ALA A 37 -13.24 -8.19 8.47
C ALA A 37 -12.17 -8.34 7.38
N THR A 38 -11.48 -7.26 7.02
CA THR A 38 -10.40 -7.31 6.02
C THR A 38 -9.28 -8.25 6.48
N LYS A 39 -8.94 -8.23 7.77
CA LYS A 39 -7.90 -9.13 8.32
C LYS A 39 -8.33 -10.59 8.25
N ALA A 40 -9.55 -10.90 8.68
CA ALA A 40 -10.10 -12.26 8.62
C ALA A 40 -10.17 -12.77 7.18
N GLU A 41 -10.61 -11.92 6.25
CA GLU A 41 -10.70 -12.29 4.83
C GLU A 41 -9.32 -12.49 4.19
N THR A 42 -8.34 -11.64 4.53
CA THR A 42 -6.95 -11.83 4.09
C THR A 42 -6.43 -13.20 4.53
N LEU A 43 -6.69 -13.59 5.79
CA LEU A 43 -6.27 -14.89 6.32
C LEU A 43 -7.01 -16.05 5.64
N ARG A 44 -8.30 -15.89 5.35
CA ARG A 44 -9.10 -16.88 4.63
C ARG A 44 -8.56 -17.14 3.22
N ILE A 45 -8.31 -16.08 2.46
CA ILE A 45 -7.79 -16.18 1.07
C ILE A 45 -6.36 -16.74 1.07
N ALA A 46 -5.53 -16.27 2.00
CA ALA A 46 -4.16 -16.73 2.14
C ALA A 46 -4.05 -18.22 2.50
N GLY A 47 -5.03 -18.76 3.24
CA GLY A 47 -5.00 -20.13 3.72
C GLY A 47 -3.71 -20.43 4.51
N ALA A 48 -2.89 -21.33 3.98
CA ALA A 48 -1.58 -21.69 4.55
C ALA A 48 -0.44 -20.72 4.17
N PHE A 49 -0.70 -19.62 3.44
CA PHE A 49 0.30 -18.59 3.19
C PHE A 49 0.63 -17.86 4.52
N ARG A 50 1.76 -18.25 5.12
CA ARG A 50 2.28 -17.74 6.38
C ARG A 50 3.80 -17.58 6.25
N ILE A 51 4.34 -16.46 6.74
CA ILE A 51 5.79 -16.20 6.72
C ILE A 51 6.28 -15.83 8.12
N PRO A 52 7.09 -16.68 8.79
CA PRO A 52 7.27 -18.11 8.51
C PRO A 52 6.01 -18.89 8.87
N GLU A 53 5.93 -20.13 8.37
CA GLU A 53 4.75 -20.99 8.39
C GLU A 53 4.26 -21.39 9.80
N THR A 54 5.02 -21.02 10.83
CA THR A 54 4.94 -21.50 12.22
C THR A 54 4.39 -20.50 13.24
N SER A 55 3.95 -19.31 12.82
CA SER A 55 3.59 -18.24 13.77
C SER A 55 2.33 -17.48 13.38
N LYS A 56 1.66 -16.89 14.40
CA LYS A 56 0.36 -16.23 14.25
C LYS A 56 0.46 -15.08 13.24
N PRO A 57 -0.24 -15.17 12.09
CA PRO A 57 -0.17 -14.15 11.06
C PRO A 57 -0.97 -12.90 11.48
N GLN A 58 -0.43 -11.73 11.19
CA GLN A 58 -1.13 -10.45 11.23
C GLN A 58 -1.27 -9.93 9.81
N ALA A 59 -2.50 -9.65 9.38
CA ALA A 59 -2.77 -8.97 8.13
C ALA A 59 -2.57 -7.46 8.33
N ASN A 60 -1.52 -6.91 7.73
CA ASN A 60 -1.09 -5.53 7.95
C ASN A 60 -0.85 -4.78 6.63
N LYS A 61 -1.02 -3.45 6.70
CA LYS A 61 -0.97 -2.54 5.56
C LYS A 61 0.43 -1.96 5.45
N SER A 62 1.01 -1.98 4.25
CA SER A 62 2.18 -1.13 3.97
C SER A 62 1.81 0.34 4.13
N ARG A 63 2.45 1.07 5.07
CA ARG A 63 2.22 2.51 5.25
C ARG A 63 2.42 3.25 3.90
N ILE A 64 1.50 4.15 3.58
CA ILE A 64 1.54 4.90 2.31
C ILE A 64 1.55 6.39 2.66
N ILE A 65 2.75 6.98 2.68
CA ILE A 65 2.93 8.42 2.92
C ILE A 65 2.79 9.19 1.59
N GLN A 66 3.06 8.53 0.46
CA GLN A 66 3.12 9.15 -0.87
C GLN A 66 1.88 8.84 -1.74
N ILE A 67 0.71 8.53 -1.15
CA ILE A 67 -0.52 8.21 -1.92
C ILE A 67 -0.76 9.20 -3.07
N PRO A 68 -0.70 10.53 -2.85
CA PRO A 68 -1.03 11.50 -3.90
C PRO A 68 -0.14 11.38 -5.14
N VAL A 69 1.16 11.12 -4.98
CA VAL A 69 2.12 11.03 -6.09
C VAL A 69 1.78 9.84 -7.01
N TRP A 70 1.40 8.72 -6.41
CA TRP A 70 1.05 7.50 -7.14
C TRP A 70 -0.34 7.58 -7.78
N GLU A 71 -1.29 8.26 -7.14
CA GLU A 71 -2.62 8.56 -7.71
C GLU A 71 -2.49 9.52 -8.90
N GLN A 72 -1.70 10.59 -8.77
CA GLN A 72 -1.38 11.51 -9.86
C GLN A 72 -0.68 10.80 -11.03
N ALA A 73 0.15 9.80 -10.73
CA ALA A 73 0.78 8.97 -11.75
C ALA A 73 -0.20 7.96 -12.41
N GLY A 74 -1.47 7.90 -11.99
CA GLY A 74 -2.45 6.97 -12.53
C GLY A 74 -2.12 5.49 -12.25
N LEU A 75 -1.31 5.21 -11.23
CA LEU A 75 -0.87 3.84 -10.92
C LEU A 75 -1.85 3.15 -9.95
N PHE A 76 -2.49 3.90 -9.05
CA PHE A 76 -3.40 3.30 -8.08
C PHE A 76 -4.77 2.96 -8.67
N ILE A 77 -5.04 1.65 -8.79
CA ILE A 77 -6.31 1.09 -9.29
C ILE A 77 -7.13 0.34 -8.22
N PHE A 78 -6.66 0.29 -6.96
CA PHE A 78 -7.29 -0.49 -5.90
C PHE A 78 -7.38 0.29 -4.57
N ASN A 79 -8.34 -0.12 -3.73
CA ASN A 79 -8.50 0.45 -2.40
C ASN A 79 -7.44 -0.11 -1.43
N TYR A 80 -6.60 0.78 -0.89
CA TYR A 80 -5.53 0.42 0.04
C TYR A 80 -5.98 -0.16 1.39
N LYS A 81 -7.29 -0.11 1.70
CA LYS A 81 -7.92 -0.70 2.90
C LYS A 81 -8.54 -2.07 2.64
N ASN A 82 -8.44 -2.63 1.43
CA ASN A 82 -8.94 -3.99 1.15
C ASN A 82 -7.81 -5.05 1.19
N THR A 83 -8.20 -6.29 0.96
CA THR A 83 -7.32 -7.47 0.96
C THR A 83 -6.23 -7.45 -0.11
N GLN A 84 -6.42 -6.73 -1.22
CA GLN A 84 -5.44 -6.60 -2.29
C GLN A 84 -4.15 -5.90 -1.86
N ASN A 85 -4.16 -5.16 -0.75
CA ASN A 85 -2.97 -4.54 -0.14
C ASN A 85 -2.54 -5.25 1.16
N ALA A 86 -3.10 -6.41 1.45
CA ALA A 86 -2.87 -7.12 2.70
C ALA A 86 -2.04 -8.39 2.46
N ILE A 87 -1.01 -8.57 3.29
CA ILE A 87 -0.19 -9.77 3.33
C ILE A 87 -0.14 -10.30 4.76
N PRO A 88 -0.35 -11.61 4.97
CA PRO A 88 -0.24 -12.19 6.30
C PRO A 88 1.23 -12.49 6.63
N LEU A 89 1.74 -11.82 7.65
CA LEU A 89 3.12 -11.95 8.11
C LEU A 89 3.13 -12.31 9.60
N CYS A 90 4.15 -13.02 10.06
CA CYS A 90 4.38 -13.15 11.50
C CYS A 90 4.82 -11.82 12.13
N GLY A 91 4.91 -11.77 13.45
CA GLY A 91 5.35 -10.56 14.17
C GLY A 91 6.73 -10.04 13.77
N SER A 92 7.73 -10.92 13.58
CA SER A 92 9.08 -10.50 13.19
C SER A 92 9.15 -10.08 11.73
N CYS A 93 8.57 -10.86 10.81
CA CYS A 93 8.45 -10.50 9.39
C CYS A 93 7.69 -9.21 9.20
N HIS A 94 6.62 -8.97 9.96
CA HIS A 94 5.88 -7.72 9.91
C HIS A 94 6.76 -6.53 10.32
N THR A 95 7.51 -6.66 11.42
CA THR A 95 8.42 -5.61 11.90
C THR A 95 9.46 -5.28 10.84
N GLU A 96 10.10 -6.30 10.27
CA GLU A 96 11.13 -6.12 9.25
C GLU A 96 10.58 -5.70 7.89
N PHE A 97 9.34 -6.04 7.59
CA PHE A 97 8.63 -5.58 6.40
C PHE A 97 8.26 -4.11 6.48
N ASP A 98 8.02 -3.55 7.67
CA ASP A 98 7.58 -2.16 7.88
C ASP A 98 8.74 -1.14 7.97
N MET A 99 9.99 -1.61 8.09
CA MET A 99 11.17 -0.73 8.15
C MET A 99 11.36 0.03 6.82
N SER A 100 11.21 1.36 6.83
CA SER A 100 11.18 2.16 5.59
C SER A 100 12.51 2.26 4.86
N LEU A 101 13.60 2.53 5.58
CA LEU A 101 14.91 2.77 4.98
C LEU A 101 15.72 1.49 4.78
N ASP A 102 15.42 0.50 5.61
CA ASP A 102 16.24 -0.70 5.71
C ASP A 102 15.39 -1.92 6.09
N PRO A 103 14.54 -2.38 5.16
CA PRO A 103 13.72 -3.57 5.36
C PRO A 103 14.59 -4.81 5.58
N GLY A 104 14.15 -5.69 6.47
CA GLY A 104 14.69 -7.04 6.60
C GLY A 104 13.97 -8.04 5.71
N TYR A 105 12.75 -7.74 5.28
CA TYR A 105 11.95 -8.59 4.41
C TYR A 105 11.26 -7.79 3.31
N VAL A 106 11.35 -8.28 2.08
CA VAL A 106 10.70 -7.70 0.90
C VAL A 106 10.16 -8.81 0.01
N PHE A 107 9.16 -8.47 -0.80
CA PHE A 107 8.68 -9.37 -1.84
C PHE A 107 8.22 -8.57 -3.05
N PHE A 108 8.41 -9.14 -4.23
CA PHE A 108 8.08 -8.52 -5.53
C PHE A 108 7.70 -9.59 -6.54
N PRO A 109 6.99 -9.24 -7.63
CA PRO A 109 6.57 -10.20 -8.64
C PRO A 109 7.76 -10.98 -9.20
N THR A 110 7.57 -12.26 -9.53
CA THR A 110 8.63 -13.07 -10.13
C THR A 110 8.98 -12.60 -11.53
N ASP A 111 7.97 -12.20 -12.31
CA ASP A 111 8.13 -11.69 -13.67
C ASP A 111 7.96 -10.17 -13.69
N ILE A 112 9.06 -9.45 -13.46
CA ILE A 112 9.10 -7.98 -13.55
C ILE A 112 9.00 -7.52 -15.00
N GLN A 113 9.50 -8.32 -15.94
CA GLN A 113 9.50 -8.00 -17.37
C GLN A 113 8.07 -7.82 -17.90
N TYR A 114 7.13 -8.65 -17.45
CA TYR A 114 5.70 -8.48 -17.73
C TYR A 114 5.21 -7.05 -17.46
N PHE A 115 5.58 -6.47 -16.32
CA PHE A 115 5.15 -5.12 -15.93
C PHE A 115 5.84 -4.04 -16.76
N ILE A 116 7.12 -4.24 -17.11
CA ILE A 116 7.86 -3.35 -18.00
C ILE A 116 7.20 -3.32 -19.39
N ASP A 117 6.93 -4.49 -19.95
CA ASP A 117 6.34 -4.62 -21.27
C ASP A 117 4.90 -4.09 -21.31
N PHE A 118 4.14 -4.29 -20.22
CA PHE A 118 2.82 -3.71 -20.09
C PHE A 118 2.88 -2.18 -20.12
N GLU A 119 3.74 -1.56 -19.32
CA GLU A 119 3.88 -0.11 -19.25
C GLU A 119 4.36 0.50 -20.59
N ARG A 120 5.31 -0.16 -21.26
CA ARG A 120 5.75 0.25 -22.60
C ARG A 120 4.60 0.20 -23.62
N ARG A 121 3.79 -0.87 -23.61
CA ARG A 121 2.60 -0.99 -24.47
C ARG A 121 1.55 0.06 -24.15
N ASP A 122 1.26 0.29 -22.87
CA ASP A 122 0.31 1.31 -22.44
C ASP A 122 0.75 2.72 -22.86
N ARG A 123 2.05 3.01 -22.76
CA ARG A 123 2.61 4.28 -23.21
C ARG A 123 2.45 4.48 -24.71
N ALA A 124 2.84 3.50 -25.52
CA ALA A 124 2.67 3.57 -26.97
C ALA A 124 1.19 3.74 -27.36
N ARG A 125 0.28 3.05 -26.67
CA ARG A 125 -1.17 3.22 -26.83
C ARG A 125 -1.60 4.66 -26.53
N ARG A 126 -1.16 5.24 -25.40
CA ARG A 126 -1.48 6.63 -25.03
C ARG A 126 -0.91 7.63 -26.03
N GLU A 127 0.30 7.38 -26.55
CA GLU A 127 0.93 8.23 -27.56
C GLU A 127 0.16 8.23 -28.88
N GLN A 128 -0.27 7.05 -29.36
CA GLN A 128 -1.08 6.92 -30.57
C GLN A 128 -2.42 7.64 -30.42
N ILE A 129 -3.11 7.42 -29.30
CA ILE A 129 -4.41 8.04 -29.03
C ILE A 129 -4.29 9.57 -28.88
N ALA A 130 -3.20 10.07 -28.29
CA ALA A 130 -2.96 11.50 -28.10
C ALA A 130 -2.76 12.29 -29.41
N THR A 131 -2.59 11.62 -30.56
CA THR A 131 -2.52 12.29 -31.85
C THR A 131 -3.89 12.68 -32.40
N ASP A 132 -4.98 12.09 -31.87
CA ASP A 132 -6.35 12.38 -32.29
C ASP A 132 -7.03 13.36 -31.30
N PRO A 133 -7.35 14.60 -31.74
CA PRO A 133 -7.98 15.60 -30.89
C PRO A 133 -9.43 15.27 -30.50
N ALA A 134 -10.06 14.27 -31.12
CA ALA A 134 -11.44 13.88 -30.83
C ALA A 134 -11.56 12.85 -29.69
N VAL A 135 -10.45 12.32 -29.18
CA VAL A 135 -10.49 11.24 -28.19
C VAL A 135 -10.70 11.77 -26.77
N PRO A 136 -11.66 11.23 -26.00
CA PRO A 136 -11.89 11.64 -24.61
C PRO A 136 -10.66 11.44 -23.72
N ILE A 137 -10.46 12.36 -22.78
CA ILE A 137 -9.36 12.35 -21.79
C ILE A 137 -9.31 11.03 -21.01
N SER A 138 -10.47 10.39 -20.77
CA SER A 138 -10.53 9.08 -20.11
C SER A 138 -9.81 7.97 -20.88
N ALA A 139 -9.76 8.02 -22.21
CA ALA A 139 -9.01 7.05 -23.02
C ALA A 139 -7.49 7.28 -22.95
N LEU A 140 -7.05 8.46 -22.51
CA LEU A 140 -5.64 8.76 -22.22
C LEU A 140 -5.22 8.33 -20.80
N SER A 141 -6.15 7.83 -19.98
CA SER A 141 -5.81 7.32 -18.65
C SER A 141 -4.82 6.16 -18.74
N ARG A 142 -3.88 6.12 -17.80
CA ARG A 142 -2.89 5.04 -17.68
C ARG A 142 -3.60 3.75 -17.31
N GLN A 143 -3.27 2.67 -18.00
CA GLN A 143 -3.70 1.32 -17.62
C GLN A 143 -2.60 0.65 -16.81
N VAL A 144 -2.99 -0.21 -15.87
CA VAL A 144 -2.07 -0.89 -14.95
C VAL A 144 -2.55 -2.32 -14.77
N PRO A 145 -1.66 -3.33 -14.73
CA PRO A 145 -2.09 -4.72 -14.52
C PRO A 145 -2.80 -4.91 -13.19
N THR A 146 -3.96 -5.56 -13.22
CA THR A 146 -4.65 -6.04 -12.03
C THR A 146 -3.98 -7.32 -11.48
N SER A 147 -4.38 -7.74 -10.28
CA SER A 147 -3.98 -9.05 -9.76
C SER A 147 -4.49 -10.22 -10.62
N ALA A 148 -5.66 -10.05 -11.25
CA ALA A 148 -6.22 -11.03 -12.17
C ALA A 148 -5.40 -11.11 -13.47
N ASP A 149 -5.00 -9.97 -14.05
CA ASP A 149 -4.18 -9.93 -15.26
C ASP A 149 -2.84 -10.61 -15.05
N TYR A 150 -2.17 -10.31 -13.91
CA TYR A 150 -0.88 -10.94 -13.60
C TYR A 150 -1.00 -12.43 -13.33
N ARG A 151 -2.07 -12.87 -12.62
CA ARG A 151 -2.37 -14.29 -12.46
C ARG A 151 -2.58 -14.97 -13.80
N GLN A 152 -3.37 -14.37 -14.70
CA GLN A 152 -3.65 -14.95 -16.01
C GLN A 152 -2.37 -15.09 -16.83
N HIS A 153 -1.50 -14.07 -16.84
CA HIS A 153 -0.19 -14.12 -17.49
C HIS A 153 0.68 -15.29 -16.99
N GLU A 154 0.74 -15.51 -15.67
CA GLU A 154 1.51 -16.63 -15.09
C GLU A 154 0.85 -17.99 -15.42
N ILE A 155 -0.48 -18.07 -15.55
CA ILE A 155 -1.18 -19.28 -16.02
C ILE A 155 -0.82 -19.56 -17.48
N ASP A 156 -0.94 -18.56 -18.35
CA ASP A 156 -0.67 -18.66 -19.79
C ASP A 156 0.80 -19.02 -20.06
N SER A 157 1.70 -18.54 -19.19
CA SER A 157 3.13 -18.85 -19.21
C SER A 157 3.48 -20.21 -18.56
N ASN A 158 2.48 -21.01 -18.19
CA ASN A 158 2.61 -22.30 -17.50
C ASN A 158 3.45 -22.25 -16.21
N GLN A 159 3.41 -21.12 -15.50
CA GLN A 159 4.17 -20.89 -14.27
C GLN A 159 3.40 -21.23 -12.99
N ILE A 160 2.06 -21.16 -13.04
CA ILE A 160 1.17 -21.50 -11.93
C ILE A 160 -0.01 -22.35 -12.38
N SER A 161 -0.63 -23.02 -11.42
CA SER A 161 -1.89 -23.73 -11.62
C SER A 161 -3.03 -22.75 -11.98
N PRO A 162 -3.99 -23.14 -12.83
CA PRO A 162 -5.24 -22.40 -13.01
C PRO A 162 -6.02 -22.18 -11.71
N THR A 163 -5.80 -23.01 -10.69
CA THR A 163 -6.42 -22.90 -9.35
C THR A 163 -5.64 -22.02 -8.36
N ALA A 164 -4.54 -21.40 -8.80
CA ALA A 164 -3.72 -20.51 -7.97
C ALA A 164 -4.52 -19.31 -7.45
N ILE A 165 -4.17 -18.83 -6.26
CA ILE A 165 -4.88 -17.70 -5.62
C ILE A 165 -4.49 -16.33 -6.20
N GLY A 166 -3.38 -16.27 -6.94
CA GLY A 166 -2.84 -15.05 -7.53
C GLY A 166 -1.51 -15.31 -8.26
N GLY A 167 -0.81 -14.24 -8.64
CA GLY A 167 0.52 -14.34 -9.26
C GLY A 167 1.61 -14.76 -8.26
N ARG A 168 2.80 -15.12 -8.76
CA ARG A 168 3.94 -15.51 -7.91
C ARG A 168 4.81 -14.31 -7.57
N TYR A 169 5.38 -14.37 -6.36
CA TYR A 169 6.24 -13.33 -5.84
C TYR A 169 7.50 -13.93 -5.23
N ASN A 170 8.66 -13.38 -5.59
CA ASN A 170 9.93 -13.65 -4.95
C ASN A 170 9.88 -13.12 -3.52
N ARG A 171 10.29 -13.95 -2.56
CA ARG A 171 10.37 -13.61 -1.15
C ARG A 171 11.84 -13.46 -0.79
N VAL A 172 12.25 -12.28 -0.36
CA VAL A 172 13.67 -11.99 -0.11
C VAL A 172 13.85 -11.52 1.32
N PHE A 173 14.71 -12.24 2.04
CA PHE A 173 15.16 -11.88 3.37
C PHE A 173 16.49 -11.14 3.25
N LEU A 174 16.48 -9.87 3.62
CA LEU A 174 17.64 -8.98 3.57
C LEU A 174 18.46 -9.02 4.88
N LYS A 175 17.88 -9.56 5.95
CA LYS A 175 18.53 -9.74 7.26
C LYS A 175 18.24 -11.14 7.79
N GLN A 176 19.12 -11.62 8.66
CA GLN A 176 18.88 -12.82 9.46
C GLN A 176 18.15 -12.44 10.75
N PHE A 177 16.83 -12.49 10.73
CA PHE A 177 15.99 -12.12 11.87
C PHE A 177 15.00 -13.22 12.27
N LEU A 178 14.89 -14.28 11.47
CA LEU A 178 14.04 -15.42 11.81
C LEU A 178 14.67 -16.18 12.98
N HIS A 179 13.85 -16.55 13.96
CA HIS A 179 14.31 -17.20 15.20
C HIS A 179 15.48 -16.47 15.87
N ASN A 180 15.47 -15.13 15.89
CA ASN A 180 16.54 -14.28 16.44
C ASN A 180 17.92 -14.55 15.81
N GLY A 181 17.97 -15.03 14.56
CA GLY A 181 19.21 -15.39 13.87
C GLY A 181 19.86 -16.69 14.39
N LEU A 182 19.18 -17.45 15.25
CA LEU A 182 19.72 -18.65 15.88
C LEU A 182 19.84 -19.84 14.92
N ILE A 183 19.13 -19.82 13.78
CA ILE A 183 19.16 -20.88 12.78
C ILE A 183 19.67 -20.28 11.46
N PRO A 184 20.98 -20.32 11.20
CA PRO A 184 21.54 -19.78 9.98
C PRO A 184 20.96 -20.45 8.73
N GLY A 185 20.51 -19.63 7.76
CA GLY A 185 20.09 -20.11 6.45
C GLY A 185 18.63 -20.59 6.39
N ILE A 186 17.87 -20.53 7.47
CA ILE A 186 16.43 -20.82 7.46
C ILE A 186 15.67 -19.89 6.50
N GLU A 187 16.18 -18.67 6.32
CA GLU A 187 15.65 -17.70 5.37
C GLU A 187 15.66 -18.23 3.93
N LYS A 188 16.67 -19.02 3.54
CA LYS A 188 16.75 -19.59 2.19
C LYS A 188 15.58 -20.54 1.94
N THR A 189 15.19 -21.33 2.94
CA THR A 189 14.02 -22.22 2.88
C THR A 189 12.73 -21.44 2.66
N PHE A 190 12.63 -20.23 3.22
CA PHE A 190 11.47 -19.36 3.06
C PHE A 190 11.56 -18.39 1.87
N SER A 191 12.66 -18.40 1.12
CA SER A 191 12.88 -17.48 -0.02
C SER A 191 12.31 -17.99 -1.35
N THR A 192 11.69 -19.18 -1.36
CA THR A 192 11.06 -19.71 -2.58
C THR A 192 9.89 -18.83 -3.02
N PRO A 193 9.65 -18.67 -4.34
CA PRO A 193 8.49 -17.91 -4.82
C PRO A 193 7.17 -18.45 -4.25
N LYS A 194 6.23 -17.56 -3.94
CA LYS A 194 4.91 -17.95 -3.41
C LYS A 194 3.79 -17.11 -4.01
N GLU A 195 2.63 -17.72 -4.16
CA GLU A 195 1.44 -17.06 -4.71
C GLU A 195 0.86 -16.03 -3.75
N TRP A 196 0.47 -14.87 -4.26
CA TRP A 196 -0.24 -13.85 -3.48
C TRP A 196 -1.36 -13.23 -4.30
N HIS A 197 -2.53 -13.13 -3.67
CA HIS A 197 -3.77 -12.64 -4.29
C HIS A 197 -3.81 -11.12 -4.46
N GLY A 198 -2.86 -10.41 -3.87
CA GLY A 198 -2.86 -8.96 -3.83
C GLY A 198 -2.51 -8.29 -5.16
N ALA A 199 -2.78 -6.98 -5.21
CA ALA A 199 -2.45 -6.14 -6.35
C ALA A 199 -0.92 -6.07 -6.50
N PRO A 200 -0.35 -6.40 -7.67
CA PRO A 200 1.10 -6.42 -7.85
C PRO A 200 1.77 -5.10 -7.48
N LEU A 201 1.12 -3.98 -7.79
CA LEU A 201 1.62 -2.65 -7.50
C LEU A 201 1.83 -2.39 -5.99
N ALA A 202 1.06 -3.03 -5.11
CA ALA A 202 1.28 -2.92 -3.67
C ALA A 202 2.65 -3.48 -3.26
N SER A 203 3.08 -4.59 -3.88
CA SER A 203 4.40 -5.18 -3.66
C SER A 203 5.52 -4.40 -4.37
N ILE A 204 5.28 -3.95 -5.61
CA ILE A 204 6.24 -3.16 -6.40
C ILE A 204 6.57 -1.86 -5.68
N ARG A 205 5.56 -1.15 -5.17
CA ARG A 205 5.75 0.07 -4.39
C ARG A 205 6.64 -0.16 -3.17
N ARG A 206 6.45 -1.27 -2.46
CA ARG A 206 7.29 -1.59 -1.29
C ARG A 206 8.73 -1.86 -1.72
N THR A 207 8.89 -2.56 -2.85
CA THR A 207 10.19 -2.91 -3.40
C THR A 207 10.95 -1.68 -3.89
N PHE A 208 10.28 -0.69 -4.47
CA PHE A 208 10.91 0.59 -4.82
C PHE A 208 11.45 1.34 -3.62
N ALA A 209 10.78 1.28 -2.47
CA ALA A 209 11.33 1.83 -1.24
C ALA A 209 12.58 1.05 -0.78
N ALA A 210 12.57 -0.28 -0.96
CA ALA A 210 13.70 -1.14 -0.61
C ALA A 210 14.93 -0.94 -1.49
N LEU A 211 14.78 -0.44 -2.73
CA LEU A 211 15.91 -0.04 -3.60
C LEU A 211 16.80 1.03 -2.93
N ALA A 212 16.34 1.74 -1.91
CA ALA A 212 17.20 2.65 -1.14
C ALA A 212 18.17 1.93 -0.19
N SER A 213 17.93 0.65 0.13
CA SER A 213 18.79 -0.14 1.03
C SER A 213 19.96 -0.76 0.25
N PRO A 214 21.22 -0.52 0.67
CA PRO A 214 22.37 -1.17 0.05
C PRO A 214 22.31 -2.71 0.11
N ARG A 215 21.67 -3.28 1.13
CA ARG A 215 21.52 -4.75 1.24
C ARG A 215 20.67 -5.33 0.12
N PHE A 216 19.74 -4.55 -0.44
CA PHE A 216 18.94 -5.00 -1.57
C PHE A 216 19.84 -5.36 -2.75
N PHE A 217 20.78 -4.48 -3.12
CA PHE A 217 21.73 -4.70 -4.22
C PHE A 217 22.78 -5.79 -3.96
N ILE A 218 23.04 -6.13 -2.70
CA ILE A 218 23.96 -7.21 -2.34
C ILE A 218 23.29 -8.58 -2.47
N ILE A 219 22.00 -8.67 -2.12
CA ILE A 219 21.27 -9.93 -1.97
C ILE A 219 20.46 -10.28 -3.22
N VAL A 220 19.87 -9.27 -3.87
CA VAL A 220 19.08 -9.45 -5.10
C VAL A 220 20.01 -9.35 -6.30
N ASP A 221 19.77 -10.19 -7.32
CA ASP A 221 20.60 -10.20 -8.51
C ASP A 221 20.55 -8.85 -9.27
N ALA A 222 21.64 -8.54 -9.97
CA ALA A 222 21.79 -7.27 -10.66
C ALA A 222 20.74 -7.08 -11.78
N GLY A 223 20.33 -8.15 -12.46
CA GLY A 223 19.32 -8.08 -13.52
C GLY A 223 17.96 -7.65 -12.97
N THR A 224 17.52 -8.27 -11.87
CA THR A 224 16.31 -7.89 -11.13
C THR A 224 16.38 -6.46 -10.63
N CYS A 225 17.52 -6.03 -10.07
CA CYS A 225 17.71 -4.64 -9.65
C CYS A 225 17.52 -3.66 -10.83
N HIS A 226 18.14 -3.93 -11.98
CA HIS A 226 18.00 -3.11 -13.18
C HIS A 226 16.56 -3.08 -13.70
N MET A 227 15.87 -4.22 -13.76
CA MET A 227 14.46 -4.27 -14.16
C MET A 227 13.56 -3.45 -13.23
N LEU A 228 13.78 -3.51 -11.91
CA LEU A 228 13.02 -2.71 -10.94
C LEU A 228 13.30 -1.22 -11.09
N GLU A 229 14.55 -0.82 -11.34
CA GLU A 229 14.92 0.56 -11.61
C GLU A 229 14.29 1.08 -12.91
N GLU A 230 14.33 0.27 -13.96
CA GLU A 230 13.70 0.59 -15.24
C GLU A 230 12.18 0.78 -15.05
N LEU A 231 11.51 -0.17 -14.39
CA LEU A 231 10.08 -0.07 -14.12
C LEU A 231 9.74 1.20 -13.32
N ARG A 232 10.57 1.53 -12.31
CA ARG A 232 10.42 2.78 -11.54
C ARG A 232 10.57 4.00 -12.44
N GLN A 233 11.56 4.03 -13.32
CA GLN A 233 11.75 5.13 -14.26
C GLN A 233 10.56 5.24 -15.21
N LEU A 234 10.08 4.14 -15.78
CA LEU A 234 8.91 4.14 -16.63
C LEU A 234 7.69 4.73 -15.90
N TYR A 235 7.42 4.31 -14.67
CA TYR A 235 6.27 4.80 -13.92
C TYR A 235 6.28 6.31 -13.63
N PHE A 236 7.45 6.93 -13.43
CA PHE A 236 7.54 8.32 -12.96
C PHE A 236 8.20 9.32 -13.93
N SER A 237 8.79 8.84 -15.05
CA SER A 237 9.45 9.70 -16.05
C SER A 237 8.53 10.07 -17.23
N ASP A 238 7.22 9.88 -17.07
CA ASP A 238 6.25 10.24 -18.10
C ASP A 238 5.88 11.72 -17.96
N ASP A 239 6.52 12.55 -18.77
CA ASP A 239 6.41 14.02 -18.74
C ASP A 239 5.02 14.55 -19.14
N ARG A 240 4.11 13.67 -19.56
CA ARG A 240 2.76 14.02 -20.03
C ARG A 240 1.70 13.86 -18.94
N LEU A 241 2.07 13.40 -17.75
CA LEU A 241 1.19 13.29 -16.59
C LEU A 241 0.94 14.66 -15.96
N SER A 242 -0.27 15.21 -16.12
CA SER A 242 -0.88 16.32 -15.35
C SER A 242 -0.09 17.65 -15.22
N SER A 243 -0.77 18.79 -15.45
CA SER A 243 -0.26 20.14 -15.11
C SER A 243 0.23 20.28 -13.66
N GLU A 244 -0.15 19.39 -12.74
CA GLU A 244 0.32 19.38 -11.35
C GLU A 244 1.71 18.73 -11.16
N GLN A 245 2.11 17.75 -11.98
CA GLN A 245 3.49 17.22 -11.91
C GLN A 245 4.48 18.21 -12.52
N VAL A 246 4.04 18.97 -13.53
CA VAL A 246 4.75 20.15 -14.04
C VAL A 246 4.99 21.12 -12.89
N SER A 247 3.98 21.40 -12.04
CA SER A 247 4.14 22.26 -10.85
C SER A 247 5.19 21.76 -9.85
N LEU A 248 5.24 20.47 -9.50
CA LEU A 248 6.28 19.95 -8.60
C LEU A 248 7.69 20.00 -9.23
N ARG A 249 7.80 19.67 -10.52
CA ARG A 249 9.08 19.78 -11.22
C ARG A 249 9.53 21.24 -11.32
N ASP A 250 8.63 22.16 -11.61
CA ASP A 250 8.94 23.58 -11.73
C ASP A 250 9.31 24.24 -10.39
N VAL A 251 8.71 23.79 -9.27
CA VAL A 251 9.04 24.30 -7.93
C VAL A 251 10.42 23.81 -7.45
N TYR A 252 10.80 22.58 -7.76
CA TYR A 252 12.02 21.95 -7.21
C TYR A 252 13.16 21.73 -8.22
N ARG A 253 12.96 22.01 -9.52
CA ARG A 253 14.05 21.98 -10.49
C ARG A 253 15.00 23.14 -10.15
N PRO A 254 16.29 22.86 -9.86
CA PRO A 254 17.26 23.92 -9.72
C PRO A 254 17.25 24.74 -11.01
N GLN A 255 16.90 26.03 -10.93
CA GLN A 255 17.06 26.91 -12.08
C GLN A 255 18.56 26.94 -12.40
N VAL A 256 18.94 26.23 -13.46
CA VAL A 256 20.25 26.41 -14.08
C VAL A 256 20.20 27.81 -14.68
N GLN A 257 20.65 28.80 -13.92
CA GLN A 257 20.96 30.12 -14.47
C GLN A 257 22.10 29.89 -15.47
N THR A 258 21.75 29.71 -16.74
CA THR A 258 22.71 29.90 -17.82
C THR A 258 23.08 31.37 -17.82
N SER A 259 24.17 31.69 -17.12
CA SER A 259 24.84 32.98 -17.20
C SER A 259 25.37 33.16 -18.63
N GLN A 260 24.53 33.67 -19.52
CA GLN A 260 24.97 34.24 -20.78
C GLN A 260 24.54 35.71 -20.83
N LYS A 261 25.56 36.56 -20.66
CA LYS A 261 25.75 37.87 -21.30
C LYS A 261 24.53 38.81 -21.34
N HIS A 262 24.58 39.85 -20.50
CA HIS A 262 24.57 41.20 -21.07
C HIS A 262 25.60 42.07 -20.35
N GLN A 263 26.55 42.55 -21.14
CA GLN A 263 27.54 43.55 -20.77
C GLN A 263 26.88 44.91 -20.60
N LEU A 264 27.43 45.67 -19.65
CA LEU A 264 27.60 47.13 -19.55
C LEU A 264 26.63 48.06 -20.30
N GLU A 265 25.98 48.92 -19.52
CA GLU A 265 25.92 50.41 -19.63
C GLU A 265 25.20 50.90 -18.36
N ASP A 266 25.93 51.25 -17.29
CA ASP A 266 26.54 52.56 -16.96
C ASP A 266 25.57 53.63 -16.44
N GLN A 267 26.01 54.29 -15.36
CA GLN A 267 25.52 55.53 -14.70
C GLN A 267 24.28 55.45 -13.78
N THR A 268 24.46 55.32 -12.46
CA THR A 268 24.72 56.37 -11.43
C THR A 268 23.53 57.28 -11.12
N ASN A 269 22.88 57.12 -9.96
CA ASN A 269 22.97 58.05 -8.82
C ASN A 269 21.93 57.80 -7.71
N ASP A 270 22.45 57.94 -6.50
CA ASP A 270 21.89 58.56 -5.29
C ASP A 270 20.74 57.98 -4.44
N GLU A 271 21.13 57.83 -3.17
CA GLU A 271 20.48 58.26 -1.92
C GLU A 271 19.13 57.68 -1.46
N SER A 272 19.26 56.85 -0.41
CA SER A 272 18.71 57.08 0.93
C SER A 272 17.18 56.99 1.18
N GLY A 273 16.82 56.40 2.33
CA GLY A 273 15.48 56.55 2.95
C GLY A 273 14.66 55.25 3.03
N ARG A 274 14.88 54.36 4.01
CA ARG A 274 14.20 54.30 5.33
C ARG A 274 12.65 54.14 5.29
N TYR A 275 12.21 53.06 5.97
CA TYR A 275 10.92 52.80 6.66
C TYR A 275 9.84 51.87 6.04
N ASN A 276 9.71 50.70 6.69
CA ASN A 276 8.51 50.09 7.28
C ASN A 276 7.13 50.23 6.58
N LYS A 277 6.50 49.09 6.25
CA LYS A 277 5.23 48.65 6.89
C LYS A 277 4.70 47.31 6.35
N LYS A 278 4.42 46.43 7.31
CA LYS A 278 3.19 45.62 7.52
C LYS A 278 2.44 45.06 6.29
N ALA A 279 2.43 43.73 6.25
CA ALA A 279 1.28 42.84 6.14
C ALA A 279 0.06 43.32 5.33
N LYS A 280 -0.26 42.55 4.28
CA LYS A 280 -1.66 42.36 3.89
C LYS A 280 -1.90 40.91 3.51
N HIS A 281 -2.66 40.25 4.38
CA HIS A 281 -3.55 39.14 4.04
C HIS A 281 -4.21 39.43 2.68
N GLN A 282 -4.03 38.52 1.73
CA GLN A 282 -5.02 38.30 0.69
C GLN A 282 -5.48 36.86 0.82
N ASP A 283 -6.62 36.73 1.49
CA ASP A 283 -7.59 35.69 1.19
C ASP A 283 -7.83 35.68 -0.32
N THR A 284 -7.48 34.58 -0.97
CA THR A 284 -8.12 34.24 -2.24
C THR A 284 -8.72 32.86 -2.07
N ARG A 285 -9.98 32.87 -1.61
CA ARG A 285 -10.92 31.78 -1.87
C ARG A 285 -10.99 31.61 -3.39
N PHE A 286 -10.36 30.56 -3.90
CA PHE A 286 -10.80 29.96 -5.15
C PHE A 286 -11.31 28.57 -4.86
N ALA A 287 -12.63 28.52 -4.71
CA ALA A 287 -13.41 27.32 -4.90
C ALA A 287 -13.19 26.85 -6.33
N GLY A 288 -12.50 25.73 -6.46
CA GLY A 288 -12.25 25.03 -7.70
C GLY A 288 -12.09 23.56 -7.38
N THR A 289 -13.15 22.94 -6.87
CA THR A 289 -13.29 21.50 -6.80
C THR A 289 -13.35 20.93 -8.22
N ALA A 290 -12.20 20.87 -8.89
CA ALA A 290 -12.00 19.98 -10.03
C ALA A 290 -11.62 18.62 -9.44
N SER A 291 -12.63 17.92 -8.95
CA SER A 291 -12.53 16.50 -8.67
C SER A 291 -12.26 15.83 -10.01
N ALA A 292 -10.98 15.56 -10.30
CA ALA A 292 -10.61 14.66 -11.37
C ALA A 292 -11.16 13.29 -10.97
N ALA A 293 -12.35 12.99 -11.49
CA ALA A 293 -13.07 11.76 -11.28
C ALA A 293 -12.29 10.61 -11.95
N ASN A 294 -11.18 10.20 -11.34
CA ASN A 294 -10.80 8.81 -11.38
C ASN A 294 -11.88 8.09 -10.59
N GLN A 295 -12.89 7.61 -11.32
CA GLN A 295 -13.79 6.59 -10.84
C GLN A 295 -12.92 5.40 -10.44
N CYS A 296 -12.46 5.40 -9.20
CA CYS A 296 -12.21 4.19 -8.46
C CYS A 296 -13.50 3.41 -8.61
N ARG A 297 -13.56 2.46 -9.55
CA ARG A 297 -14.71 1.56 -9.69
C ARG A 297 -15.01 1.11 -8.28
N GLU A 298 -16.19 1.47 -7.80
CA GLU A 298 -16.70 1.06 -6.51
C GLU A 298 -16.94 -0.44 -6.64
N TYR A 299 -15.87 -1.23 -6.51
CA TYR A 299 -15.96 -2.67 -6.36
C TYR A 299 -16.55 -2.89 -4.97
N THR A 300 -17.87 -2.82 -4.87
CA THR A 300 -18.63 -3.41 -3.77
C THR A 300 -18.60 -4.92 -3.95
N ASP A 301 -17.42 -5.50 -3.80
CA ASP A 301 -17.23 -6.94 -3.76
C ASP A 301 -17.52 -7.39 -2.33
N TRP A 302 -18.81 -7.47 -2.00
CA TRP A 302 -19.24 -7.97 -0.71
C TRP A 302 -18.96 -9.46 -0.66
N VAL A 303 -17.95 -9.87 0.11
CA VAL A 303 -17.68 -11.28 0.41
C VAL A 303 -18.89 -11.93 1.11
N LEU A 304 -19.61 -11.14 1.90
CA LEU A 304 -20.88 -11.49 2.52
C LEU A 304 -21.86 -10.34 2.27
N GLY A 305 -22.79 -10.53 1.34
CA GLY A 305 -23.85 -9.57 1.05
C GLY A 305 -25.03 -9.68 2.03
N PRO A 306 -26.04 -8.79 1.91
CA PRO A 306 -27.23 -8.77 2.76
C PRO A 306 -28.03 -10.08 2.75
N GLU A 307 -27.83 -10.92 1.74
CA GLU A 307 -28.41 -12.27 1.59
C GLU A 307 -27.68 -13.37 2.38
N SER A 308 -26.51 -13.07 2.97
CA SER A 308 -25.70 -14.08 3.68
C SER A 308 -26.29 -14.43 5.05
N THR A 309 -26.38 -15.72 5.36
CA THR A 309 -26.85 -16.17 6.69
C THR A 309 -25.69 -16.27 7.67
N THR A 310 -25.99 -16.25 8.97
CA THR A 310 -24.99 -16.51 10.03
C THR A 310 -24.26 -17.84 9.82
N ASN A 311 -24.93 -18.86 9.29
CA ASN A 311 -24.32 -20.16 9.02
C ASN A 311 -23.28 -20.06 7.89
N ASP A 312 -23.55 -19.24 6.88
CA ASP A 312 -22.59 -18.99 5.78
C ASP A 312 -21.34 -18.29 6.31
N VAL A 313 -21.51 -17.31 7.21
CA VAL A 313 -20.37 -16.65 7.89
C VAL A 313 -19.55 -17.65 8.70
N VAL A 314 -20.20 -18.50 9.50
CA VAL A 314 -19.51 -19.48 10.35
C VAL A 314 -18.77 -20.51 9.49
N LYS A 315 -19.39 -21.06 8.44
CA LYS A 315 -18.71 -22.00 7.53
C LYS A 315 -17.50 -21.37 6.85
N LEU A 316 -17.62 -20.10 6.46
CA LEU A 316 -16.58 -19.40 5.72
C LEU A 316 -15.38 -19.02 6.60
N TYR A 317 -15.63 -18.58 7.84
CA TYR A 317 -14.60 -18.01 8.69
C TYR A 317 -14.20 -18.86 9.90
N ALA A 318 -15.02 -19.83 10.35
CA ALA A 318 -14.62 -20.69 11.48
C ALA A 318 -13.26 -21.36 11.30
N PRO A 319 -12.88 -21.90 10.10
CA PRO A 319 -11.55 -22.48 9.89
C PRO A 319 -10.38 -21.50 10.11
N VAL A 320 -10.62 -20.20 9.88
CA VAL A 320 -9.63 -19.13 10.13
C VAL A 320 -9.35 -18.98 11.62
N PHE A 321 -10.35 -19.25 12.48
CA PHE A 321 -10.24 -19.16 13.93
C PHE A 321 -10.01 -20.51 14.62
N SER A 322 -10.20 -21.64 13.94
CA SER A 322 -9.94 -22.97 14.52
C SER A 322 -8.47 -23.37 14.50
N SER A 323 -7.60 -22.59 13.85
CA SER A 323 -6.16 -22.85 13.73
C SER A 323 -5.31 -22.08 14.77
N TYR A 324 -5.93 -21.70 15.91
CA TYR A 324 -5.30 -21.05 17.06
C TYR A 324 -4.87 -22.02 18.16
#